data_AF-M5ICZ7-F1
#
_entry.id   AF-M5ICZ7-F1
#
_cell.length_a   1.000
_cell.length_b   1.000
_cell.length_c   1.000
_cell.angle_alpha   90.00
_cell.angle_beta   90.00
_cell.angle_gamma   90.00
#
_symmetry.space_group_name_H-M   'P 1'
#
loop_
_entity.id
_entity.type
_entity.pdbx_description
1 polymer ?
#
loop_
_entity_poly.entity_id
_entity_poly.type
_entity_poly.pdbx_seq_one_letter_code
_entity_poly.pdbx_strand_id
1 'polypeptide(L)'
;MKQANRTVRHFRTVAPIAICALFFGGCAKEPQIITKTVYQEVRTPVACLAKMPQKPKFEANDPQSAQGLMEYFKTCEELLKGCVDDRVGD
;
A
#
# COMPACT_ATOMS: atom_id res chain seq x y z
N MET A 1 30.25 62.96 15.06
CA MET A 1 30.20 61.51 15.34
C MET A 1 28.80 60.85 15.23
N LYS A 2 27.75 61.53 14.73
CA LYS A 2 26.39 60.94 14.68
C LYS A 2 26.09 60.11 13.43
N GLN A 3 26.76 60.36 12.30
CA GLN A 3 26.44 59.68 11.03
C GLN A 3 26.89 58.22 10.98
N ALA A 4 28.11 57.90 11.45
CA ALA A 4 28.64 56.53 11.41
C ALA A 4 27.77 55.50 12.15
N ASN A 5 27.16 55.88 13.28
CA ASN A 5 26.29 54.98 14.04
C ASN A 5 24.95 54.72 13.31
N ARG A 6 24.43 55.70 12.56
CA ARG A 6 23.18 55.51 11.78
C ARG A 6 23.41 54.56 10.60
N THR A 7 24.51 54.69 9.87
CA THR A 7 24.87 53.78 8.76
C THR A 7 25.18 52.38 9.25
N VAL A 8 25.91 52.24 10.37
CA VAL A 8 26.19 50.93 10.98
C VAL A 8 24.91 50.28 11.52
N ARG A 9 24.00 51.06 12.12
CA ARG A 9 22.70 50.56 12.60
C ARG A 9 21.80 50.10 11.44
N HIS A 10 21.78 50.82 10.32
CA HIS A 10 21.05 50.40 9.12
C HIS A 10 21.65 49.14 8.49
N PHE A 11 22.97 49.05 8.39
CA PHE A 11 23.63 47.84 7.87
C PHE A 11 23.35 46.62 8.77
N ARG A 12 23.34 46.82 10.10
CA ARG A 12 23.06 45.77 11.09
C ARG A 12 21.61 45.27 11.06
N THR A 13 20.66 46.09 10.60
CA THR A 13 19.23 45.69 10.51
C THR A 13 18.82 45.24 9.12
N VAL A 14 19.38 45.82 8.05
CA VAL A 14 18.98 45.53 6.67
C VAL A 14 19.61 44.22 6.16
N ALA A 15 20.86 43.93 6.55
CA ALA A 15 21.55 42.69 6.17
C ALA A 15 20.81 41.41 6.63
N PRO A 16 20.39 41.25 7.90
CA PRO A 16 19.67 40.05 8.31
C PRO A 16 18.28 39.92 7.65
N ILE A 17 17.59 41.03 7.37
CA ILE A 17 16.29 41.01 6.69
C ILE A 17 16.44 40.53 5.24
N ALA A 18 17.46 41.01 4.52
CA ALA A 18 17.75 40.57 3.16
C ALA A 18 18.14 39.09 3.11
N ILE A 19 18.92 38.62 4.10
CA ILE A 19 19.29 37.21 4.22
C ILE A 19 18.05 36.35 4.50
N CYS A 20 17.18 36.74 5.43
CA CYS A 20 15.92 36.04 5.69
C CYS A 20 15.02 36.00 4.43
N ALA A 21 14.91 37.09 3.67
CA ALA A 21 14.11 37.11 2.45
C ALA A 21 14.63 36.11 1.39
N LEU A 22 15.94 35.93 1.28
CA LEU A 22 16.55 34.94 0.38
C LEU A 22 16.33 33.49 0.84
N PHE A 23 16.40 33.23 2.14
CA PHE A 23 16.17 31.87 2.69
C PHE A 23 14.69 31.47 2.69
N PHE A 24 13.77 32.41 2.93
CA PHE A 24 12.33 32.12 2.99
C PHE A 24 11.60 32.31 1.65
N GLY A 25 12.16 33.06 0.70
CA GLY A 25 11.57 33.28 -0.63
C GLY A 25 11.78 32.12 -1.63
N GLY A 26 12.69 31.18 -1.34
CA GLY A 26 13.11 30.11 -2.26
C GLY A 26 12.29 28.82 -2.23
N CYS A 27 11.24 28.71 -1.42
CA CYS A 27 10.46 27.46 -1.28
C CYS A 27 9.14 27.49 -2.06
N ALA A 28 9.18 27.90 -3.33
CA ALA A 28 8.12 27.56 -4.28
C ALA A 28 8.66 26.46 -5.19
N LYS A 29 8.64 25.21 -4.69
CA LYS A 29 8.70 24.05 -5.60
C LYS A 29 7.54 24.24 -6.57
N GLU A 30 7.84 24.11 -7.86
CA GLU A 30 6.88 24.13 -8.96
C GLU A 30 5.58 23.44 -8.52
N PRO A 31 4.39 23.94 -8.88
CA PRO A 31 3.18 23.20 -8.61
C PRO A 31 3.40 21.84 -9.25
N GLN A 32 3.60 20.82 -8.42
CA GLN A 32 3.57 19.44 -8.86
C GLN A 32 2.10 19.22 -9.17
N ILE A 33 1.69 19.72 -10.34
CA ILE A 33 0.37 19.49 -10.89
C ILE A 33 0.27 17.98 -10.82
N ILE A 34 -0.74 17.52 -10.08
CA ILE A 34 -1.14 16.13 -9.92
C ILE A 34 -1.53 15.62 -11.32
N THR A 35 -0.54 15.47 -12.20
CA THR A 35 -0.66 15.09 -13.62
C THR A 35 -0.37 13.61 -13.82
N LYS A 36 0.05 12.94 -12.74
CA LYS A 36 0.13 11.50 -12.68
C LYS A 36 -0.70 11.03 -11.51
N THR A 37 -2.02 11.11 -11.61
CA THR A 37 -2.84 10.09 -10.96
C THR A 37 -2.51 8.77 -11.65
N VAL A 38 -1.40 8.15 -11.22
CA VAL A 38 -1.06 6.79 -11.63
C VAL A 38 -2.17 5.93 -11.08
N TYR A 39 -3.10 5.54 -11.96
CA TYR A 39 -4.09 4.55 -11.61
C TYR A 39 -3.34 3.26 -11.28
N GLN A 40 -3.29 2.93 -10.00
CA GLN A 40 -2.73 1.67 -9.54
C GLN A 40 -3.76 0.60 -9.89
N GLU A 41 -3.42 -0.26 -10.85
CA GLU A 41 -4.24 -1.43 -11.15
C GLU A 41 -4.19 -2.37 -9.95
N VAL A 42 -5.21 -2.27 -9.10
CA VAL A 42 -5.40 -3.20 -7.98
C VAL A 42 -5.90 -4.51 -8.58
N ARG A 43 -4.98 -5.46 -8.77
CA ARG A 43 -5.33 -6.82 -9.21
C ARG A 43 -6.22 -7.47 -8.16
N THR A 44 -7.51 -7.60 -8.45
CA THR A 44 -8.42 -8.40 -7.64
C THR A 44 -8.14 -9.88 -7.91
N PRO A 45 -7.98 -10.71 -6.87
CA PRO A 45 -7.80 -12.13 -7.07
C PRO A 45 -9.08 -12.72 -7.66
N VAL A 46 -8.99 -13.25 -8.87
CA VAL A 46 -10.05 -14.07 -9.45
C VAL A 46 -10.10 -15.39 -8.70
N ALA A 47 -11.31 -15.81 -8.31
CA ALA A 47 -11.50 -17.09 -7.67
C ALA A 47 -11.18 -18.20 -8.69
N CYS A 48 -10.17 -19.00 -8.41
CA CYS A 48 -9.80 -20.16 -9.22
C CYS A 48 -10.86 -21.27 -9.23
N LEU A 49 -11.60 -21.40 -8.11
CA LEU A 49 -12.66 -22.38 -7.94
C LEU A 49 -14.01 -21.66 -7.86
N ALA A 50 -14.95 -22.01 -8.74
CA ALA A 50 -16.29 -21.42 -8.76
C ALA A 50 -17.14 -21.85 -7.54
N LYS A 51 -16.93 -23.07 -7.04
CA LYS A 51 -17.67 -23.60 -5.90
C LYS A 51 -16.90 -24.74 -5.21
N MET A 52 -16.93 -24.74 -3.87
CA MET A 52 -16.42 -25.85 -3.06
C MET A 52 -17.36 -27.06 -3.17
N PRO A 53 -16.87 -28.31 -3.15
CA PRO A 53 -17.71 -29.48 -2.98
C PRO A 53 -18.56 -29.38 -1.69
N GLN A 54 -19.68 -30.09 -1.64
CA GLN A 54 -20.58 -30.05 -0.50
C GLN A 54 -20.05 -30.92 0.64
N LYS A 55 -19.87 -30.33 1.82
CA LYS A 55 -19.37 -31.02 3.00
C LYS A 55 -20.37 -32.10 3.47
N PRO A 56 -19.95 -33.37 3.61
CA PRO A 56 -20.79 -34.42 4.16
C PRO A 56 -21.03 -34.20 5.66
N LYS A 57 -22.16 -34.71 6.17
CA LYS A 57 -22.47 -34.68 7.61
C LYS A 57 -21.65 -35.73 8.34
N PHE A 58 -21.13 -35.36 9.51
CA PHE A 58 -20.42 -36.27 10.39
C PHE A 58 -21.38 -36.83 11.43
N GLU A 59 -21.39 -38.15 11.60
CA GLU A 59 -22.20 -38.86 12.58
C GLU A 59 -21.28 -39.64 13.52
N ALA A 60 -21.25 -39.26 14.81
CA ALA A 60 -20.33 -39.84 15.79
C ALA A 60 -20.50 -41.35 16.01
N ASN A 61 -21.67 -41.89 15.67
CA ASN A 61 -22.00 -43.31 15.80
C ASN A 61 -21.67 -44.13 14.55
N ASP A 62 -21.31 -43.50 13.44
CA ASP A 62 -20.95 -44.18 12.20
C ASP A 62 -19.49 -43.87 11.81
N PRO A 63 -18.57 -44.85 11.94
CA PRO A 63 -17.19 -44.67 11.53
C PRO A 63 -17.01 -44.44 10.02
N GLN A 64 -17.99 -44.81 9.17
CA GLN A 64 -17.91 -44.51 7.73
C GLN A 64 -18.11 -43.02 7.44
N SER A 65 -18.96 -42.33 8.22
CA SER A 65 -19.11 -40.87 8.13
C SER A 65 -17.79 -40.12 8.39
N ALA A 66 -16.92 -40.66 9.26
CA ALA A 66 -15.58 -40.13 9.52
C ALA A 66 -14.67 -40.27 8.30
N GLN A 67 -14.72 -41.44 7.63
CA GLN A 67 -13.95 -41.70 6.41
C GLN A 67 -14.39 -40.79 5.27
N GLY A 68 -15.70 -40.65 5.04
CA GLY A 68 -16.23 -39.75 4.01
C GLY A 68 -15.89 -38.28 4.26
N LEU A 69 -15.83 -37.86 5.53
CA LEU A 69 -15.37 -36.51 5.88
C LEU A 69 -13.87 -36.31 5.59
N MET A 70 -13.05 -37.32 5.89
CA MET A 70 -11.61 -37.27 5.63
C MET A 70 -11.31 -37.24 4.12
N GLU A 71 -12.03 -38.04 3.33
CA GLU A 71 -11.93 -38.01 1.87
C GLU A 71 -12.37 -36.66 1.30
N TYR A 72 -13.47 -36.09 1.80
CA TYR A 72 -13.89 -34.73 1.43
C TYR A 72 -12.76 -33.71 1.65
N PHE A 73 -12.10 -33.72 2.81
CA PHE A 73 -11.01 -32.77 3.07
C PHE A 73 -9.81 -32.99 2.12
N LYS A 74 -9.47 -34.25 1.83
CA LYS A 74 -8.42 -34.56 0.85
C LYS A 74 -8.74 -33.98 -0.54
N THR A 75 -9.98 -34.16 -1.03
CA THR A 75 -10.38 -33.59 -2.33
C THR A 75 -10.34 -32.06 -2.33
N CYS A 76 -10.70 -31.42 -1.21
CA CYS A 76 -10.61 -29.98 -1.05
C CYS A 76 -9.17 -29.48 -1.17
N GLU A 77 -8.23 -30.17 -0.53
CA GLU A 77 -6.80 -29.83 -0.58
C GLU A 77 -6.22 -29.99 -1.99
N GLU A 78 -6.59 -31.06 -2.71
CA GLU A 78 -6.16 -31.29 -4.09
C GLU A 78 -6.67 -30.18 -5.03
N LEU A 79 -7.94 -29.80 -4.91
CA LEU A 79 -8.53 -28.70 -5.69
C LEU A 79 -7.84 -27.35 -5.40
N LEU A 80 -7.57 -27.07 -4.12
CA LEU A 80 -6.89 -25.84 -3.71
C LEU A 80 -5.42 -25.84 -4.15
N LYS A 81 -4.77 -26.99 -4.20
CA LYS A 81 -3.39 -27.11 -4.69
C LYS A 81 -3.30 -26.81 -6.18
N GLY A 82 -4.19 -27.39 -7.01
CA GLY A 82 -4.24 -27.09 -8.44
C GLY A 82 -4.42 -25.60 -8.72
N CYS A 83 -5.28 -24.95 -7.93
CA CYS A 83 -5.48 -23.50 -7.99
C CYS A 83 -4.21 -22.68 -7.71
N VAL A 84 -3.35 -23.12 -6.79
CA VAL A 84 -2.10 -22.43 -6.48
C VAL A 84 -1.06 -22.71 -7.56
N ASP A 85 -0.95 -23.94 -8.05
CA ASP A 85 0.01 -24.33 -9.09
C ASP A 85 -0.28 -23.60 -10.42
N ASP A 86 -1.56 -23.43 -10.79
CA ASP A 86 -1.99 -22.63 -11.96
C ASP A 86 -1.54 -21.16 -11.86
N ARG A 87 -1.35 -20.63 -10.64
CA ARG A 87 -0.90 -19.23 -10.42
C ARG A 87 0.62 -19.07 -10.44
N VAL A 88 1.39 -20.15 -10.38
CA VAL A 88 2.86 -20.13 -10.40
C VAL A 88 3.40 -20.26 -11.84
N GLY A 89 2.57 -20.68 -12.79
CA GLY A 89 2.92 -20.84 -14.20
C GLY A 89 2.78 -19.59 -15.10
N ASP A 90 2.32 -18.46 -14.55
CA ASP A 90 2.23 -17.14 -15.23
C ASP A 90 3.31 -16.16 -14.73
#